data_AF-A0A524NLN0-F1
#
_entry.id   AF-A0A524NLN0-F1
#
_cell.length_a   1.000
_cell.length_b   1.000
_cell.length_c   1.000
_cell.angle_alpha   90.00
_cell.angle_beta   90.00
_cell.angle_gamma   90.00
#
_symmetry.space_group_name_H-M   'P 1'
#
loop_
_entity.id
_entity.type
_entity.pdbx_description
1 polymer ?
#
loop_
_entity_poly.entity_id
_entity_poly.type
_entity_poly.pdbx_seq_one_letter_code
_entity_poly.pdbx_strand_id
1 'polypeptide(L)' 'MIIAIFTGGDSSEYVISMKSAKEVRKWLEAAGHTCYPVEVRGNKWTVHVDTKKV' A
#
# COMPACT_ATOMS: atom_id res chain seq x y z
N MET A 1 3.34 9.31 12.18
CA MET A 1 3.80 7.91 12.32
C MET A 1 4.17 7.36 10.95
N ILE A 2 5.04 6.36 10.90
CA ILE A 2 5.33 5.60 9.69
C ILE A 2 4.44 4.36 9.69
N ILE A 3 3.70 4.14 8.61
CA ILE A 3 2.73 3.04 8.50
C ILE A 3 3.04 2.22 7.23
N ALA A 4 3.22 0.92 7.40
CA ALA A 4 3.26 -0.03 6.28
C ALA A 4 1.84 -0.54 6.00
N ILE A 5 1.35 -0.37 4.77
CA ILE A 5 0.02 -0.81 4.35
C ILE A 5 0.17 -2.11 3.55
N PHE A 6 -0.14 -3.24 4.16
CA PHE A 6 -0.15 -4.52 3.47
C PHE A 6 -1.35 -4.66 2.55
N THR A 7 -1.11 -5.06 1.30
CA THR A 7 -2.14 -5.17 0.27
C THR A 7 -1.78 -6.21 -0.79
N GLY A 8 -2.72 -6.53 -1.67
CA GLY A 8 -2.63 -7.65 -2.60
C GLY A 8 -3.04 -8.96 -1.92
N GLY A 9 -2.12 -9.92 -1.89
CA GLY A 9 -2.31 -11.30 -1.44
C GLY A 9 -2.33 -12.29 -2.61
N ASP A 10 -2.13 -13.58 -2.31
CA ASP A 10 -2.34 -14.66 -3.28
C ASP A 10 -3.82 -15.10 -3.26
N SER A 11 -4.68 -14.17 -3.68
CA SER A 11 -6.14 -14.31 -3.63
C SER A 11 -6.77 -13.80 -4.92
N SER A 12 -7.94 -14.33 -5.28
CA SER A 12 -8.78 -13.82 -6.36
C SER A 12 -9.23 -12.37 -6.11
N GLU A 13 -9.14 -11.90 -4.86
CA GLU A 13 -9.47 -10.53 -4.46
C GLU A 13 -8.31 -9.55 -4.58
N TYR A 14 -7.16 -9.98 -5.14
CA TYR A 14 -5.96 -9.14 -5.30
C TYR A 14 -6.28 -7.72 -5.78
N VAL A 15 -7.05 -7.59 -6.87
CA VAL A 15 -7.40 -6.28 -7.45
C VAL A 15 -8.25 -5.43 -6.50
N ILE A 16 -9.13 -6.06 -5.72
CA ILE A 16 -9.96 -5.38 -4.73
C ILE A 16 -9.09 -4.89 -3.56
N SER A 17 -8.20 -5.75 -3.05
CA SER A 17 -7.24 -5.41 -2.00
C SER A 17 -6.38 -4.20 -2.38
N MET A 18 -5.85 -4.17 -3.61
CA MET A 18 -5.06 -3.04 -4.13
C MET A 18 -5.85 -1.73 -4.18
N LYS A 19 -7.13 -1.78 -4.59
CA LYS A 19 -8.01 -0.60 -4.62
C LYS A 19 -8.31 -0.09 -3.21
N SER A 20 -8.60 -0.99 -2.28
CA SER A 20 -8.85 -0.65 -0.87
C SER A 20 -7.64 0.03 -0.23
N ALA A 21 -6.43 -0.49 -0.46
CA ALA A 21 -5.20 0.11 0.07
C ALA A 21 -4.95 1.53 -0.45
N LYS A 22 -5.37 1.85 -1.68
CA LYS A 22 -5.28 3.20 -2.22
C LYS A 22 -6.15 4.20 -1.45
N GLU A 23 -7.39 3.84 -1.12
CA GLU A 23 -8.26 4.71 -0.32
C GLU A 23 -7.78 4.82 1.13
N VAL A 24 -7.33 3.71 1.74
CA VAL A 24 -6.74 3.73 3.09
C VAL A 24 -5.52 4.65 3.14
N ARG A 25 -4.61 4.51 2.18
CA ARG A 25 -3.42 5.37 2.04
C ARG A 25 -3.80 6.85 1.97
N LYS A 26 -4.75 7.20 1.09
CA LYS A 26 -5.22 8.57 0.91
C LYS A 26 -5.67 9.22 2.23
N TRP A 27 -6.45 8.50 3.04
CA TRP A 27 -6.94 9.04 4.31
C TRP A 27 -5.86 9.09 5.40
N LEU A 28 -4.98 8.10 5.46
CA LEU A 28 -3.85 8.10 6.41
C LEU A 28 -2.84 9.22 6.11
N GLU A 29 -2.54 9.46 4.83
CA GLU A 29 -1.68 10.56 4.42
C GLU A 29 -2.33 11.93 4.68
N ALA A 30 -3.64 12.06 4.47
CA ALA A 30 -4.40 13.25 4.84
C ALA A 30 -4.37 13.51 6.35
N ALA A 31 -4.29 12.46 7.18
CA ALA A 31 -4.10 12.54 8.62
C ALA A 31 -2.64 12.83 9.05
N GLY A 32 -1.73 13.06 8.10
CA GLY A 32 -0.33 13.40 8.37
C GLY A 32 0.58 12.19 8.62
N HIS A 33 0.18 10.99 8.21
CA HIS A 33 1.04 9.80 8.29
C HIS A 33 1.86 9.60 7.02
N THR A 34 3.08 9.06 7.18
CA THR A 34 3.89 8.60 6.04
C THR A 34 3.56 7.14 5.79
N CYS A 35 3.01 6.83 4.62
CA CYS A 35 2.48 5.51 4.29
C CYS A 35 3.31 4.84 3.21
N TYR A 36 3.60 3.54 3.39
CA TYR A 36 4.31 2.71 2.43
C TYR A 36 3.47 1.49 2.09
N PRO A 37 2.83 1.43 0.91
CA PRO A 37 2.15 0.22 0.47
C PRO A 37 3.15 -0.91 0.24
N VAL A 38 2.86 -2.07 0.84
CA VAL A 38 3.60 -3.32 0.64
C VAL A 38 2.66 -4.26 -0.12
N GLU A 39 2.89 -4.36 -1.42
CA GLU A 39 2.16 -5.29 -2.28
C GLU A 39 2.72 -6.69 -2.10
N VAL A 40 1.84 -7.63 -1.76
CA VAL A 40 2.13 -9.06 -1.72
C VAL A 40 1.49 -9.72 -2.93
N ARG A 41 2.26 -10.52 -3.67
CA ARG A 41 1.75 -11.33 -4.78
C ARG A 41 2.47 -12.67 -4.83
N GLY A 42 1.77 -13.74 -4.43
CA GLY A 42 2.40 -15.03 -4.16
C GLY A 42 3.53 -14.88 -3.15
N ASN A 43 4.75 -15.30 -3.53
CA ASN A 43 5.93 -15.21 -2.68
C ASN A 43 6.74 -13.91 -2.87
N LYS A 44 6.22 -12.92 -3.61
CA LYS A 44 6.91 -11.65 -3.89
C LYS A 44 6.29 -10.50 -3.11
N TRP A 45 7.17 -9.69 -2.53
CA TRP A 45 6.81 -8.54 -1.69
C TRP A 45 7.48 -7.29 -2.26
N THR A 46 6.69 -6.30 -2.63
CA THR A 46 7.15 -5.07 -3.28
C THR A 46 6.73 -3.86 -2.46
N VAL A 47 7.70 -3.02 -2.07
CA VAL A 47 7.41 -1.74 -1.40
C VAL A 47 7.25 -0.66 -2.45
N HIS A 48 6.09 -0.01 -2.45
CA HIS A 48 5.82 1.16 -3.29
C HIS A 48 6.30 2.42 -2.58
N VAL A 49 7.47 2.88 -2.96
CA VAL A 49 7.99 4.18 -2.52
C VAL A 49 7.62 5.23 -3.58
N ASP A 50 6.95 6.29 -3.17
CA ASP A 50 6.83 7.44 -4.06
C ASP A 50 8.24 8.00 -4.24
N THR A 51 8.71 8.02 -5.49
CA THR A 51 9.84 8.87 -5.86
C THR A 51 9.37 10.33 -5.79
N LYS A 52 9.25 10.87 -4.58
CA LYS A 52 9.47 12.30 -4.40
C LYS A 52 10.93 12.54 -4.76
N LYS A 53 11.15 12.86 -6.04
CA LYS A 53 12.36 13.58 -6.46
C LYS A 53 12.50 14.78 -5.51
N VAL A 54 13.72 14.90 -4.99
CA VAL A 54 14.31 16.04 -4.28
C VAL A 54 13.69 17.36 -4.73
#